data_AF-A0A396CX71-F1
#
_entry.id   AF-A0A396CX71-F1
#
_cell.length_a   1.000
_cell.length_b   1.000
_cell.length_c   1.000
_cell.angle_alpha   90.00
_cell.angle_beta   90.00
_cell.angle_gamma   90.00
#
_symmetry.space_group_name_H-M   'P 1'
#
loop_
_entity.id
_entity.type
_entity.pdbx_description
1 polymer ?
#
loop_
_entity_poly.entity_id
_entity_poly.type
_entity_poly.pdbx_seq_one_letter_code
_entity_poly.pdbx_strand_id
1 'polypeptide(L)'
;MLSHEEKLERIELIDAVCDAGRLARGLDQLLESLAHADQLDPLDVEGILALKSISERCAERIGDAARILEAQNEVLYAEEWANAKPRENER
;
A
#
# COMPACT_ATOMS: atom_id res chain seq x y z
N MET A 1 7.29 -23.10 6.49
CA MET A 1 8.05 -22.24 5.57
C MET A 1 7.20 -22.09 4.32
N LEU A 2 7.04 -20.87 3.78
CA LEU A 2 6.24 -20.67 2.58
C LEU A 2 6.86 -21.42 1.40
N SER A 3 6.01 -21.96 0.53
CA SER A 3 6.40 -22.46 -0.79
C SER A 3 6.94 -21.33 -1.65
N HIS A 4 7.61 -21.69 -2.76
CA HIS A 4 8.14 -20.69 -3.69
C HIS A 4 7.02 -19.82 -4.29
N GLU A 5 5.89 -20.44 -4.64
CA GLU A 5 4.72 -19.75 -5.19
C GLU A 5 4.16 -18.71 -4.21
N GLU A 6 3.92 -19.10 -2.95
CA GLU A 6 3.41 -18.19 -1.92
C GLU A 6 4.35 -16.99 -1.67
N LYS A 7 5.68 -17.17 -1.87
CA LYS A 7 6.64 -16.05 -1.78
C LYS A 7 6.53 -15.11 -2.98
N LEU A 8 6.30 -15.64 -4.18
CA LEU A 8 6.10 -14.83 -5.38
C LEU A 8 4.79 -14.03 -5.28
N GLU A 9 3.68 -14.69 -4.96
CA GLU A 9 2.38 -14.04 -4.75
C GLU A 9 2.47 -12.89 -3.74
N ARG A 10 3.30 -13.07 -2.71
CA ARG A 10 3.51 -12.04 -1.69
C ARG A 10 4.31 -10.85 -2.19
N ILE A 11 5.35 -11.07 -3.00
CA ILE A 11 6.09 -9.99 -3.65
C ILE A 11 5.14 -9.19 -4.55
N GLU A 12 4.34 -9.88 -5.35
CA GLU A 12 3.33 -9.25 -6.22
C GLU A 12 2.32 -8.43 -5.42
N LEU A 13 1.87 -8.92 -4.27
CA LEU A 13 0.96 -8.18 -3.38
C LEU A 13 1.61 -6.90 -2.84
N ILE A 14 2.88 -6.95 -2.43
CA ILE A 14 3.61 -5.78 -1.93
C ILE A 14 3.76 -4.73 -3.04
N ASP A 15 4.14 -5.16 -4.25
CA ASP A 15 4.28 -4.28 -5.41
C ASP A 15 2.93 -3.63 -5.77
N ALA A 16 1.85 -4.40 -5.80
CA ALA A 16 0.51 -3.91 -6.07
C ALA A 16 0.05 -2.85 -5.06
N VAL A 17 0.35 -3.04 -3.77
CA VAL A 17 0.02 -2.06 -2.72
C VAL A 17 0.89 -0.80 -2.84
N CYS A 18 2.16 -0.94 -3.20
CA CYS A 18 3.04 0.21 -3.48
C CYS A 18 2.50 1.05 -4.65
N ASP A 19 2.11 0.39 -5.74
CA ASP A 19 1.52 1.07 -6.91
C ASP A 19 0.17 1.71 -6.59
N ALA A 20 -0.69 1.05 -5.82
CA ALA A 20 -1.92 1.65 -5.32
C ALA A 20 -1.63 2.93 -4.51
N GLY A 21 -0.58 2.93 -3.68
CA GLY A 21 -0.16 4.12 -2.92
C GLY A 21 0.30 5.27 -3.82
N ARG A 22 1.03 4.96 -4.89
CA ARG A 22 1.46 5.95 -5.89
C ARG A 22 0.27 6.51 -6.66
N LEU A 23 -0.68 5.66 -7.06
CA LEU A 23 -1.90 6.06 -7.74
C LEU A 23 -2.77 6.95 -6.85
N ALA A 24 -2.90 6.62 -5.56
CA ALA A 24 -3.68 7.43 -4.61
C ALA A 24 -3.11 8.85 -4.47
N ARG A 25 -1.79 9.00 -4.44
CA ARG A 25 -1.12 10.32 -4.45
C ARG A 25 -1.35 11.08 -5.75
N GLY A 26 -1.26 10.39 -6.90
CA GLY A 26 -1.52 11.00 -8.20
C GLY A 26 -2.97 11.46 -8.33
N LEU A 27 -3.92 10.67 -7.81
CA LEU A 27 -5.34 11.03 -7.78
C LEU A 27 -5.60 12.24 -6.87
N ASP A 28 -4.98 12.30 -5.70
CA ASP A 28 -5.10 13.48 -4.81
C ASP A 28 -4.62 14.77 -5.50
N GLN A 29 -3.48 14.72 -6.18
CA GLN A 29 -2.96 15.85 -6.96
C GLN A 29 -3.89 16.26 -8.12
N LEU A 30 -4.48 15.27 -8.80
CA LEU A 30 -5.41 15.52 -9.89
C LEU A 30 -6.71 16.16 -9.38
N LEU A 31 -7.26 15.68 -8.27
CA LEU A 31 -8.45 16.26 -7.63
C LEU A 31 -8.19 17.66 -7.10
N GLU A 32 -7.02 17.89 -6.49
CA GLU A 32 -6.58 19.23 -6.09
C GLU A 32 -6.55 20.19 -7.29
N SER A 33 -5.91 19.76 -8.39
CA SER A 33 -5.84 20.56 -9.62
C SER A 33 -7.22 20.87 -10.21
N LEU A 34 -8.10 19.87 -10.26
CA LEU A 34 -9.46 20.03 -10.77
C LEU A 34 -10.28 21.02 -9.93
N ALA A 35 -10.18 20.97 -8.60
CA ALA A 35 -10.91 21.89 -7.72
C ALA A 35 -10.59 23.38 -7.97
N HIS A 36 -9.44 23.67 -8.58
CA HIS A 36 -8.97 25.02 -8.90
C HIS A 36 -9.22 25.43 -10.37
N ALA A 37 -9.95 24.63 -11.15
CA ALA A 37 -10.25 24.95 -12.54
C ALA A 37 -11.30 26.08 -12.65
N ASP A 38 -10.96 27.15 -13.38
CA ASP A 38 -11.75 28.40 -13.49
C ASP A 38 -13.18 28.25 -14.07
N GLN A 39 -13.55 27.08 -14.59
CA GLN A 39 -14.80 26.85 -15.32
C GLN A 39 -15.82 25.96 -14.59
N LEU A 40 -15.49 25.50 -13.38
CA LEU A 40 -16.39 24.63 -12.64
C LEU A 40 -17.50 25.41 -11.96
N ASP A 41 -18.71 24.85 -11.99
CA ASP A 41 -19.78 25.36 -11.15
C ASP A 41 -19.53 25.00 -9.68
N PRO A 42 -20.15 25.73 -8.72
CA PRO A 42 -19.91 25.48 -7.31
C PRO A 42 -20.27 24.07 -6.82
N LEU A 43 -21.24 23.39 -7.44
CA LEU A 43 -21.64 22.04 -7.07
C LEU A 43 -20.60 21.02 -7.54
N ASP A 44 -20.02 21.23 -8.72
CA ASP A 44 -18.90 20.42 -9.20
C ASP A 44 -17.67 20.53 -8.27
N VAL A 45 -17.36 21.74 -7.80
CA VAL A 45 -16.27 21.95 -6.82
C VAL A 45 -16.53 21.19 -5.52
N GLU A 46 -17.76 21.24 -4.99
CA GLU A 46 -18.14 20.48 -3.79
C GLU A 46 -17.99 18.97 -4.00
N GLY A 47 -18.41 18.46 -5.17
CA GLY A 47 -18.22 17.06 -5.55
C GLY A 47 -16.75 16.64 -5.59
N ILE A 48 -15.88 17.47 -6.18
CA ILE A 48 -14.43 17.21 -6.24
C ILE A 48 -13.81 17.21 -4.83
N LEU A 49 -14.19 18.14 -3.96
CA LEU A 49 -13.71 18.17 -2.57
C LEU A 49 -14.16 16.94 -1.78
N ALA A 50 -15.39 16.48 -1.99
CA ALA A 50 -15.88 15.23 -1.39
C ALA A 50 -15.09 14.01 -1.88
N LEU A 51 -14.81 13.94 -3.19
CA LEU A 51 -13.97 12.89 -3.77
C LEU A 51 -12.53 12.93 -3.24
N LYS A 52 -11.95 14.14 -3.07
CA LYS A 52 -10.62 14.32 -2.49
C LYS A 52 -10.57 13.76 -1.06
N SER A 53 -11.53 14.12 -0.21
CA SER A 53 -11.62 13.60 1.16
C SER A 53 -11.79 12.06 1.21
N ILE A 54 -12.48 11.46 0.23
CA ILE A 54 -12.54 10.00 0.11
C ILE A 54 -11.17 9.43 -0.32
N SER A 55 -10.53 10.05 -1.31
CA SER A 55 -9.21 9.66 -1.83
C SER A 55 -8.15 9.70 -0.74
N GLU A 56 -8.10 10.75 0.08
CA GLU A 56 -7.16 10.88 1.19
C GLU A 56 -7.31 9.74 2.21
N ARG A 57 -8.55 9.41 2.60
CA ARG A 57 -8.81 8.27 3.50
C ARG A 57 -8.44 6.93 2.88
N CYS A 58 -8.62 6.77 1.57
CA CYS A 58 -8.15 5.58 0.86
C CYS A 58 -6.62 5.52 0.84
N ALA A 59 -5.94 6.63 0.59
CA ALA A 59 -4.49 6.73 0.58
C ALA A 59 -3.89 6.37 1.95
N GLU A 60 -4.50 6.85 3.04
CA GLU A 60 -4.12 6.48 4.41
C GLU A 60 -4.22 4.97 4.62
N ARG A 61 -5.35 4.37 4.28
CA ARG A 61 -5.56 2.91 4.42
C ARG A 61 -4.62 2.08 3.56
N ILE A 62 -4.28 2.54 2.37
CA ILE A 62 -3.29 1.88 1.51
C ILE A 62 -1.90 1.97 2.16
N GLY A 63 -1.56 3.12 2.75
CA GLY A 63 -0.33 3.30 3.52
C GLY A 63 -0.27 2.40 4.75
N ASP A 64 -1.39 2.21 5.46
CA ASP A 64 -1.49 1.26 6.56
C ASP A 64 -1.26 -0.19 6.09
N ALA A 65 -1.90 -0.57 4.99
CA ALA A 65 -1.74 -1.89 4.40
C ALA A 65 -0.27 -2.15 3.98
N ALA A 66 0.39 -1.16 3.37
CA ALA A 66 1.81 -1.26 3.01
C ALA A 66 2.68 -1.55 4.23
N ARG A 67 2.52 -0.76 5.31
CA ARG A 67 3.29 -0.93 6.55
C ARG A 67 3.03 -2.27 7.22
N ILE A 68 1.79 -2.75 7.21
CA ILE A 68 1.44 -4.07 7.75
C ILE A 68 2.13 -5.17 6.94
N LEU A 69 2.07 -5.09 5.61
CA LEU A 69 2.71 -6.08 4.75
C LEU A 69 4.24 -6.10 4.93
N GLU A 70 4.87 -4.94 5.00
CA GLU A 70 6.32 -4.81 5.30
C GLU A 70 6.67 -5.47 6.64
N ALA A 71 5.95 -5.14 7.72
CA ALA A 71 6.19 -5.71 9.04
C ALA A 71 6.00 -7.23 9.06
N GLN A 72 4.95 -7.74 8.41
CA GLN A 72 4.77 -9.18 8.26
C GLN A 72 5.87 -9.81 7.41
N ASN A 73 6.48 -9.07 6.48
CA ASN A 73 7.57 -9.57 5.64
C ASN A 73 8.87 -9.73 6.42
N GLU A 74 9.19 -8.75 7.26
CA GLU A 74 10.32 -8.82 8.18
C GLU A 74 10.22 -10.02 9.13
N VAL A 75 9.04 -10.25 9.73
CA VAL A 75 8.81 -11.40 10.62
C VAL A 75 9.03 -12.71 9.88
N LEU A 76 8.44 -12.86 8.69
CA LEU A 76 8.62 -14.07 7.89
C LEU A 76 10.10 -14.34 7.59
N TYR A 77 10.83 -13.34 7.09
CA TYR A 77 12.26 -13.52 6.77
C TYR A 77 13.10 -13.83 8.02
N ALA A 78 12.79 -13.25 9.17
CA ALA A 78 13.46 -13.57 10.43
C ALA A 78 13.21 -15.02 10.86
N GLU A 79 11.98 -15.52 10.73
CA GLU A 79 11.62 -16.91 11.03
C GLU A 79 12.30 -17.89 10.07
N GLU A 80 12.35 -17.58 8.77
CA GLU A 80 13.05 -18.41 7.79
C GLU A 80 14.55 -18.48 8.08
N TRP A 81 15.17 -17.34 8.40
CA TRP A 81 16.57 -17.28 8.79
C TRP A 81 16.87 -18.09 10.07
N ALA A 82 16.00 -17.99 11.08
CA ALA A 82 16.14 -18.75 12.32
C ALA A 82 16.03 -20.27 12.08
N ASN A 83 15.14 -20.70 11.18
CA ASN A 83 14.95 -22.10 10.83
C ASN A 83 16.05 -22.66 9.91
N ALA A 84 16.76 -21.80 9.17
CA ALA A 84 17.87 -22.20 8.32
C ALA A 84 19.19 -22.43 9.09
N LYS A 85 19.32 -21.92 10.32
CA LYS A 85 20.49 -22.21 11.15
C LYS A 85 20.47 -23.67 11.64
N PRO A 86 21.59 -24.42 11.54
CA PRO A 86 21.65 -25.75 12.12
C PRO A 86 21.44 -25.63 13.64
N ARG A 87 20.52 -26.43 14.19
CA ARG A 87 20.37 -26.54 15.64
C ARG A 87 21.62 -27.21 16.17
N GLU A 88 22.51 -26.47 16.81
CA GLU A 88 23.76 -26.98 17.39
C GLU A 88 23.56 -28.03 18.50
N ASN A 89 22.32 -28.43 18.81
CA ASN A 89 21.96 -29.23 19.99
C ASN A 89 21.42 -30.64 19.67
N GLU A 90 21.77 -31.24 18.53
CA GLU A 90 21.43 -32.65 18.20
C GLU A 90 22.68 -33.57 18.14
N ARG A 91 23.59 -33.45 19.11
CA ARG A 91 24.67 -34.45 19.33
C ARG A 91 24.45 -35.22 20.61
#